data_AF-A0A109W7B6-F1
#
_entry.id   AF-A0A109W7B6-F1
#
_cell.length_a   1.000
_cell.length_b   1.000
_cell.length_c   1.000
_cell.angle_alpha   90.00
_cell.angle_beta   90.00
_cell.angle_gamma   90.00
#
_symmetry.space_group_name_H-M   'P 1'
#
loop_
_entity.id
_entity.type
_entity.pdbx_description
1 polymer ?
#
loop_
_entity_poly.entity_id
_entity_poly.type
_entity_poly.pdbx_seq_one_letter_code
_entity_poly.pdbx_strand_id
1 'polypeptide(L)'
;MRKNNLKKQIIIACFGLIVSCSYVGVRTVPDSAVVSRDTVVENSILEIKNKFGEEIKPQDVGIYKKGFSDWKVILYGENAYYQVKVTEDGKIVSSKVLKYKN
;
A
#
# COMPACT_ATOMS: atom_id res chain seq x y z
N MET A 1 25.75 46.51 -22.51
CA MET A 1 24.69 45.51 -22.25
C MET A 1 25.30 44.16 -21.88
N ARG A 2 25.56 43.88 -20.59
CA ARG A 2 26.03 42.54 -20.18
C ARG A 2 25.81 42.31 -18.68
N LYS A 3 24.55 42.37 -18.22
CA LYS A 3 24.16 41.98 -16.87
C LYS A 3 22.75 41.37 -16.96
N ASN A 4 22.58 40.15 -16.45
CA ASN A 4 21.32 39.42 -16.18
C ASN A 4 21.01 38.14 -16.98
N ASN A 5 21.89 37.65 -17.86
CA ASN A 5 21.65 36.32 -18.49
C ASN A 5 21.94 35.15 -17.54
N LEU A 6 22.94 35.26 -16.66
CA LEU A 6 23.35 34.17 -15.77
C LEU A 6 22.30 33.90 -14.68
N LYS A 7 21.75 34.95 -14.04
CA LYS A 7 20.67 34.80 -13.04
C LYS A 7 19.41 34.17 -13.65
N LYS A 8 19.06 34.55 -14.88
CA LYS A 8 17.89 34.00 -15.59
C LYS A 8 18.08 32.53 -15.95
N GLN A 9 19.27 32.13 -16.38
CA GLN A 9 19.60 30.73 -16.65
C GLN A 9 19.62 29.87 -15.38
N ILE A 10 20.13 30.39 -14.26
CA ILE A 10 20.09 29.70 -12.96
C ILE A 10 18.64 29.49 -12.52
N ILE A 11 17.78 30.50 -12.63
CA ILE A 11 16.36 30.38 -12.27
C ILE A 11 15.66 29.33 -13.15
N ILE A 12 15.91 29.31 -14.47
CA ILE A 12 15.32 28.32 -15.39
C ILE A 12 15.82 26.90 -15.07
N ALA A 13 17.11 26.74 -14.77
CA ALA A 13 17.68 25.45 -14.36
C ALA A 13 17.10 24.96 -13.03
N CYS A 14 16.91 25.86 -12.05
CA CYS A 14 16.25 25.54 -10.79
C CYS A 14 14.80 25.12 -11.03
N PHE A 15 14.03 25.82 -11.86
CA PHE A 15 12.66 25.41 -12.19
C PHE A 15 12.60 24.04 -12.87
N GLY A 16 13.53 23.72 -13.77
CA GLY A 16 13.63 22.40 -14.42
C GLY A 16 13.82 21.23 -13.45
N LEU A 17 14.51 21.46 -12.32
CA LEU A 17 14.69 20.45 -11.26
C LEU A 17 13.45 20.25 -10.38
N ILE A 18 12.53 21.22 -10.33
CA ILE A 18 11.32 21.15 -9.49
C ILE A 18 10.19 20.37 -10.21
N VAL A 19 10.21 20.31 -11.55
CA VAL A 19 9.16 19.62 -12.35
C VAL A 19 9.42 18.11 -12.50
N SER A 20 10.58 17.61 -12.08
CA SER A 20 10.89 16.19 -12.21
C SER A 20 10.56 15.41 -10.93
N CYS A 21 9.88 14.28 -11.11
CA CYS A 21 9.71 13.15 -10.17
C CYS A 21 8.40 13.09 -9.37
N SER A 22 7.25 13.14 -10.06
CA SER A 22 6.18 12.20 -9.68
C SER A 22 6.69 10.79 -9.98
N TYR A 23 7.49 10.21 -9.08
CA TYR A 23 7.94 8.82 -9.21
C TYR A 23 6.73 7.91 -9.04
N VAL A 24 6.10 7.56 -10.16
CA VAL A 24 5.10 6.50 -10.23
C VAL A 24 5.90 5.21 -10.09
N GLY A 25 5.79 4.55 -8.94
CA GLY A 25 6.57 3.34 -8.64
C GLY A 25 6.46 2.32 -9.77
N VAL A 26 7.55 1.64 -10.10
CA VAL A 26 7.56 0.58 -11.13
C VAL A 26 6.99 -0.70 -10.52
N ARG A 27 6.00 -1.30 -11.20
CA ARG A 27 5.42 -2.57 -10.77
C ARG A 27 6.47 -3.68 -10.86
N THR A 28 6.65 -4.43 -9.77
CA THR A 28 7.59 -5.55 -9.71
C THR A 28 6.92 -6.91 -9.98
N VAL A 29 5.61 -7.00 -9.81
CA VAL A 29 4.81 -8.22 -10.04
C VAL A 29 4.23 -8.18 -11.45
N PRO A 30 4.39 -9.22 -12.29
CA PRO A 30 3.80 -9.22 -13.63
C PRO A 30 2.27 -9.18 -13.54
N ASP A 31 1.61 -8.51 -14.50
CA ASP A 31 0.16 -8.31 -14.48
C ASP A 31 -0.64 -9.63 -14.40
N SER A 32 -0.12 -10.70 -15.02
CA SER A 32 -0.72 -12.04 -14.97
C SER A 32 -0.69 -12.70 -13.59
N ALA A 33 0.19 -12.27 -12.70
CA ALA A 33 0.31 -12.77 -11.34
C ALA A 33 -0.44 -11.93 -10.31
N VAL A 34 -1.00 -10.78 -10.71
CA VAL A 34 -1.75 -9.91 -9.80
C VAL A 34 -3.08 -10.57 -9.44
N VAL A 35 -3.27 -10.85 -8.15
CA VAL A 35 -4.50 -11.49 -7.67
C VAL A 35 -5.65 -10.49 -7.53
N SER A 36 -6.88 -11.00 -7.53
CA SER A 36 -8.08 -10.19 -7.36
C SER A 36 -8.18 -9.64 -5.93
N ARG A 37 -9.02 -8.62 -5.77
CA ARG A 37 -9.35 -8.06 -4.45
C ARG A 37 -9.92 -9.13 -3.51
N ASP A 38 -10.78 -9.99 -4.03
CA ASP A 38 -11.46 -11.01 -3.24
C ASP A 38 -10.46 -12.05 -2.72
N THR A 39 -9.51 -12.49 -3.56
CA THR A 39 -8.42 -13.37 -3.15
C THR A 39 -7.57 -12.75 -2.03
N VAL A 40 -7.27 -11.45 -2.09
CA VAL A 40 -6.52 -10.75 -1.03
C VAL A 40 -7.30 -10.75 0.29
N VAL A 41 -8.62 -10.51 0.23
CA VAL A 41 -9.50 -10.53 1.41
C VAL A 41 -9.57 -11.93 2.02
N GLU A 42 -9.83 -12.95 1.20
CA GLU A 42 -9.91 -14.35 1.64
C GLU A 42 -8.61 -14.82 2.29
N ASN A 43 -7.45 -14.59 1.65
CA ASN A 43 -6.14 -14.93 2.20
C ASN A 43 -5.90 -14.23 3.54
N SER A 44 -6.34 -12.98 3.69
CA SER A 44 -6.17 -12.21 4.92
C SER A 44 -7.07 -12.72 6.04
N ILE A 45 -8.33 -13.06 5.76
CA ILE A 45 -9.25 -13.65 6.75
C ILE A 45 -8.70 -15.00 7.23
N LEU A 46 -8.22 -15.83 6.30
CA LEU A 46 -7.64 -17.14 6.61
C LEU A 46 -6.36 -17.01 7.45
N GLU A 47 -5.50 -16.04 7.16
CA GLU A 47 -4.33 -15.71 7.99
C GLU A 47 -4.74 -15.34 9.43
N ILE A 48 -5.74 -14.48 9.61
CA ILE A 48 -6.19 -14.09 10.96
C ILE A 48 -6.80 -15.27 11.71
N LYS A 49 -7.64 -16.07 11.04
CA LYS A 49 -8.22 -17.28 11.60
C LYS A 49 -7.15 -18.27 12.06
N ASN A 50 -6.16 -18.54 11.22
CA ASN A 50 -5.11 -19.52 11.51
C ASN A 50 -4.13 -19.04 12.59
N LYS A 51 -3.77 -17.75 12.57
CA LYS A 51 -2.72 -17.22 13.45
C LYS A 51 -3.24 -16.71 14.79
N PHE A 52 -4.44 -16.12 14.80
CA PHE A 52 -5.01 -15.50 15.99
C PHE A 52 -6.29 -16.18 16.49
N GLY A 53 -6.82 -17.15 15.74
CA GLY A 53 -7.99 -17.93 16.15
C GLY A 53 -9.31 -17.16 16.03
N GLU A 54 -9.33 -16.02 15.33
CA GLU A 54 -10.51 -15.15 15.22
C GLU A 54 -11.13 -15.22 13.83
N GLU A 55 -12.45 -15.38 13.77
CA GLU A 55 -13.20 -15.44 12.53
C GLU A 55 -13.76 -14.04 12.18
N ILE A 56 -13.36 -13.52 11.02
CA ILE A 56 -13.74 -12.20 10.54
C ILE A 56 -14.70 -12.35 9.37
N LYS A 57 -15.82 -11.61 9.39
CA LYS A 57 -16.75 -11.61 8.26
C LYS A 57 -16.19 -10.75 7.12
N PRO A 58 -16.38 -11.12 5.84
CA PRO A 58 -15.87 -10.33 4.71
C PRO A 58 -16.33 -8.86 4.69
N GLN A 59 -17.52 -8.58 5.23
CA GLN A 59 -18.07 -7.22 5.36
C GLN A 59 -17.29 -6.33 6.36
N ASP A 60 -16.54 -6.94 7.28
CA ASP A 60 -15.76 -6.27 8.32
C ASP A 60 -14.29 -6.09 7.90
N VAL A 61 -14.04 -6.03 6.58
CA VAL A 61 -12.69 -5.91 6.00
C VAL A 61 -12.55 -4.60 5.22
N GLY A 62 -11.66 -3.74 5.70
CA GLY A 62 -11.15 -2.57 4.98
C GLY A 62 -9.92 -2.93 4.17
N ILE A 63 -9.84 -2.46 2.92
CA ILE A 63 -8.67 -2.71 2.06
C ILE A 63 -8.22 -1.43 1.37
N TYR A 64 -6.90 -1.25 1.34
CA TYR A 64 -6.24 -0.09 0.74
C TYR A 64 -5.01 -0.53 -0.05
N LYS A 65 -4.78 0.10 -1.20
CA LYS A 65 -3.58 -0.09 -2.03
C LYS A 65 -3.18 1.24 -2.64
N LYS A 66 -1.88 1.54 -2.67
CA LYS A 66 -1.34 2.78 -3.24
C LYS A 66 -0.49 2.47 -4.48
N GLY A 67 -1.09 2.58 -5.66
CA GLY A 67 -0.40 2.28 -6.92
C GLY A 67 0.05 0.81 -6.99
N PHE A 68 1.26 0.57 -7.50
CA PHE A 68 1.88 -0.76 -7.55
C PHE A 68 2.62 -1.06 -6.25
N SER A 69 1.83 -1.30 -5.20
CA SER A 69 2.34 -1.62 -3.85
C SER A 69 1.59 -2.80 -3.26
N ASP A 70 2.15 -3.34 -2.18
CA ASP A 70 1.43 -4.26 -1.29
C ASP A 70 0.09 -3.65 -0.84
N TRP A 71 -0.89 -4.53 -0.70
CA TRP A 71 -2.18 -4.26 -0.08
C TRP A 71 -2.01 -4.13 1.42
N LYS A 72 -2.69 -3.14 1.99
CA LYS A 72 -2.96 -3.04 3.42
C LYS A 72 -4.40 -3.45 3.65
N VAL A 73 -4.58 -4.54 4.39
CA VAL A 73 -5.89 -5.07 4.79
C VAL A 73 -6.08 -4.82 6.27
N ILE A 74 -7.23 -4.29 6.65
CA ILE A 74 -7.64 -4.02 8.02
C ILE A 74 -8.86 -4.90 8.28
N LEU A 75 -8.76 -5.79 9.26
CA LEU A 75 -9.82 -6.73 9.61
C LEU A 75 -10.36 -6.37 10.98
N TYR A 76 -11.65 -6.09 11.09
CA TYR A 76 -12.30 -5.72 12.33
C TYR A 76 -12.94 -6.95 12.97
N GLY A 77 -12.29 -7.45 14.03
CA GLY A 77 -12.80 -8.54 14.84
C GLY A 77 -13.57 -8.02 16.06
N GLU A 78 -14.14 -8.96 16.80
CA GLU A 78 -14.83 -8.70 18.07
C GLU A 78 -13.82 -8.32 19.16
N ASN A 79 -12.69 -9.02 19.24
CA ASN A 79 -11.72 -8.81 20.33
C ASN A 79 -10.67 -7.73 20.01
N ALA A 80 -10.33 -7.60 18.73
CA ALA A 80 -9.29 -6.69 18.25
C ALA A 80 -9.52 -6.36 16.78
N TYR A 81 -8.77 -5.37 16.28
CA TYR A 81 -8.60 -5.21 14.84
C TYR A 81 -7.20 -5.64 14.42
N TYR A 82 -7.09 -6.11 13.19
CA TYR A 82 -5.86 -6.67 12.65
C TYR A 82 -5.41 -5.88 11.43
N GLN A 83 -4.12 -5.88 11.18
CA GLN A 83 -3.57 -5.35 9.94
C GLN A 83 -2.73 -6.43 9.27
N VAL A 84 -3.07 -6.74 8.03
CA VAL A 84 -2.35 -7.70 7.19
C VAL A 84 -1.77 -6.94 6.01
N LYS A 85 -0.51 -7.20 5.70
CA LYS A 85 0.17 -6.71 4.52
C LYS A 85 0.28 -7.85 3.52
N VAL A 86 -0.27 -7.66 2.32
CA VAL A 86 -0.34 -8.70 1.28
C VAL A 86 0.30 -8.15 0.01
N THR A 87 1.19 -8.91 -0.64
CA THR A 87 1.78 -8.51 -1.93
C THR A 87 0.75 -8.51 -3.06
N GLU A 88 1.09 -7.93 -4.22
CA GLU A 88 0.18 -7.95 -5.39
C GLU A 88 -0.10 -9.36 -5.92
N ASP A 89 0.79 -10.33 -5.69
CA ASP A 89 0.62 -11.76 -6.01
C ASP A 89 -0.04 -12.57 -4.89
N GLY A 90 -0.57 -11.91 -3.86
CA GLY A 90 -1.43 -12.53 -2.85
C GLY A 90 -0.70 -13.16 -1.66
N LYS A 91 0.62 -12.98 -1.54
CA LYS A 91 1.42 -13.52 -0.42
C LYS A 91 1.30 -12.64 0.81
N ILE A 92 1.14 -13.27 1.98
CA ILE A 92 1.15 -12.57 3.26
C ILE A 92 2.59 -12.16 3.60
N VAL A 93 2.84 -10.85 3.70
CA VAL A 93 4.12 -10.28 4.13
C VAL A 93 4.18 -10.19 5.65
N SER A 94 3.09 -9.74 6.28
CA SER A 94 3.00 -9.62 7.73
C SER A 94 1.55 -9.51 8.20
N SER A 95 1.33 -9.86 9.47
CA SER A 95 0.04 -9.75 10.15
C SER A 95 0.29 -9.31 11.60
N LYS A 96 -0.48 -8.31 12.07
CA LYS A 96 -0.38 -7.75 13.43
C LYS A 96 -1.75 -7.56 14.05
N VAL A 97 -1.81 -7.76 15.37
CA VAL A 97 -3.00 -7.52 16.21
C VAL A 97 -2.92 -6.14 16.86
N LEU A 98 -4.04 -5.45 16.90
CA LEU A 98 -4.20 -4.15 17.54
C LEU A 98 -5.44 -4.22 18.42
N LYS A 99 -5.24 -4.33 19.73
CA LYS A 99 -6.34 -4.40 20.68
C LYS A 99 -7.12 -3.09 20.67
N TYR A 100 -8.44 -3.18 20.82
CA TYR A 100 -9.26 -2.02 21.10
C TYR A 100 -8.79 -1.36 22.41
N LYS A 101 -8.89 -0.03 22.49
CA LYS A 101 -8.66 0.66 23.76
C LYS A 101 -9.80 0.27 24.70
N ASN A 102 -9.43 -0.30 25.85
CA ASN A 102 -10.32 -0.44 26.99
C ASN A 102 -10.52 0.93 27.65
#